data_AF-A0A1L9ND58-F1
#
_entry.id   AF-A0A1L9ND58-F1
#
_cell.length_a   1.000
_cell.length_b   1.000
_cell.length_c   1.000
_cell.angle_alpha   90.00
_cell.angle_beta   90.00
_cell.angle_gamma   90.00
#
_symmetry.space_group_name_H-M   'P 1'
#
loop_
_entity.id
_entity.type
_entity.pdbx_description
1 polymer ?
#
loop_
_entity_poly.entity_id
_entity_poly.type
_entity_poly.pdbx_seq_one_letter_code
_entity_poly.pdbx_strand_id
1 'polypeptide(L)'
;MDLSNIFRIVNIAVGVLMVLGGISQFFPASMSSIIVGIYVILFGLIVGGLEFLPNVPDYVYRYASFLFSFLGRGAFYIFVGSILLHDLVLRYIAGSIIGFIGLGYLALEFIPSIEPPSNMRENDQGWGAEQV
;
A
#
# COMPACT_ATOMS: atom_id res chain seq x y z
N MET A 1 -6.85 -14.05 -15.97
CA MET A 1 -5.72 -13.38 -15.31
C MET A 1 -5.64 -13.97 -13.92
N ASP A 2 -4.48 -14.49 -13.50
CA ASP A 2 -4.33 -14.98 -12.12
C ASP A 2 -4.59 -13.87 -11.11
N LEU A 3 -5.26 -14.22 -10.03
CA LEU A 3 -5.73 -13.29 -9.00
C LEU A 3 -4.56 -12.54 -8.33
N SER A 4 -3.38 -13.17 -8.27
CA SER A 4 -2.11 -12.55 -7.87
C SER A 4 -1.69 -11.37 -8.78
N ASN A 5 -1.83 -11.52 -10.11
CA ASN A 5 -1.49 -10.45 -11.06
C ASN A 5 -2.46 -9.27 -10.95
N ILE A 6 -3.73 -9.54 -10.64
CA ILE A 6 -4.74 -8.48 -10.42
C ILE A 6 -4.35 -7.66 -9.20
N PHE A 7 -4.01 -8.29 -8.07
CA PHE A 7 -3.57 -7.57 -6.87
C PHE A 7 -2.32 -6.74 -7.11
N ARG A 8 -1.33 -7.29 -7.83
CA ARG A 8 -0.11 -6.56 -8.19
C ARG A 8 -0.43 -5.29 -8.98
N ILE A 9 -1.31 -5.38 -9.98
CA ILE A 9 -1.73 -4.22 -10.79
C ILE A 9 -2.47 -3.20 -9.92
N VAL A 10 -3.36 -3.64 -9.03
CA VAL A 10 -4.09 -2.75 -8.11
C VAL A 10 -3.12 -2.03 -7.18
N ASN A 11 -2.16 -2.72 -6.58
CA ASN A 11 -1.16 -2.13 -5.69
C ASN A 11 -0.29 -1.09 -6.42
N ILE A 12 0.13 -1.38 -7.66
CA ILE A 12 0.86 -0.42 -8.49
C ILE A 12 -0.02 0.80 -8.80
N ALA A 13 -1.28 0.60 -9.18
CA ALA A 13 -2.21 1.69 -9.44
C ALA A 13 -2.42 2.58 -8.21
N VAL A 14 -2.59 1.98 -7.02
CA VAL A 14 -2.66 2.70 -5.75
C VAL A 14 -1.38 3.49 -5.49
N GLY A 15 -0.20 2.89 -5.68
CA GLY A 15 1.09 3.57 -5.53
C GLY A 15 1.23 4.79 -6.45
N VAL A 16 0.83 4.66 -7.72
CA VAL A 16 0.82 5.79 -8.68
C VAL A 16 -0.15 6.88 -8.24
N LEU A 17 -1.37 6.51 -7.83
CA LEU A 17 -2.37 7.48 -7.34
C LEU A 17 -1.90 8.21 -6.09
N MET A 18 -1.19 7.53 -5.18
CA MET A 18 -0.58 8.15 -4.01
C MET A 18 0.49 9.17 -4.42
N VAL A 19 1.40 8.81 -5.32
CA VAL A 19 2.46 9.74 -5.78
C VAL A 19 1.84 10.97 -6.46
N LEU A 20 0.87 10.78 -7.37
CA LEU A 20 0.19 11.89 -8.03
C LEU A 20 -0.63 12.74 -7.02
N GLY A 21 -1.31 12.09 -6.07
CA GLY A 21 -2.06 12.75 -5.00
C GLY A 21 -1.15 13.58 -4.09
N GLY A 22 0.00 13.05 -3.69
CA GLY A 22 0.99 13.75 -2.88
C GLY A 22 1.66 14.91 -3.61
N ILE A 23 1.98 14.78 -4.90
CA ILE A 23 2.47 15.91 -5.73
C ILE A 23 1.42 17.02 -5.79
N SER A 24 0.15 16.66 -5.94
CA SER A 24 -0.91 17.66 -5.96
C SER A 24 -0.99 18.46 -4.66
N GLN A 25 -0.55 17.90 -3.52
CA GLN A 25 -0.58 18.50 -2.19
C GLN A 25 0.30 19.74 -2.03
N PHE A 26 1.27 19.92 -2.94
CA PHE A 26 2.10 21.12 -3.03
C PHE A 26 1.35 22.36 -3.54
N PHE A 27 0.13 22.22 -4.05
CA PHE A 27 -0.66 23.32 -4.62
C PHE A 27 -2.09 23.33 -4.04
N PRO A 28 -2.43 24.15 -3.03
CA PRO A 28 -1.66 25.24 -2.41
C PRO A 28 -0.64 24.78 -1.35
N ALA A 29 0.53 25.43 -1.35
CA ALA A 29 1.64 25.09 -0.46
C ALA A 29 1.41 25.66 0.95
N SER A 30 1.17 24.77 1.91
CA SER A 30 1.23 25.04 3.34
C SER A 30 2.23 24.07 3.97
N MET A 31 2.83 24.43 5.11
CA MET A 31 3.81 23.53 5.77
C MET A 31 3.20 22.16 6.09
N SER A 32 1.93 22.12 6.52
CA SER A 32 1.23 20.87 6.77
C SER A 32 0.99 20.07 5.49
N SER A 33 0.52 20.71 4.41
CA SER A 33 0.24 20.02 3.14
C SER A 33 1.50 19.49 2.46
N ILE A 34 2.64 20.20 2.59
CA ILE A 34 3.94 19.73 2.09
C ILE A 34 4.41 18.50 2.86
N ILE A 35 4.33 18.52 4.19
CA ILE A 35 4.76 17.39 5.03
C ILE A 35 3.91 16.15 4.69
N VAL A 36 2.58 16.30 4.65
CA VAL A 36 1.69 15.20 4.28
C VAL A 36 2.00 14.72 2.85
N GLY A 37 2.24 15.63 1.91
CA GLY A 37 2.56 15.29 0.51
C GLY A 37 3.83 14.46 0.39
N ILE A 38 4.88 14.81 1.13
CA ILE A 38 6.12 14.03 1.18
C ILE A 38 5.85 12.62 1.72
N TYR A 39 5.12 12.49 2.84
CA TYR A 39 4.79 11.18 3.39
C TYR A 39 3.97 10.34 2.41
N VAL A 40 2.96 10.91 1.76
CA VAL A 40 2.13 10.20 0.78
C VAL A 40 2.96 9.75 -0.43
N ILE A 41 3.88 10.57 -0.92
CA ILE A 41 4.78 10.17 -2.02
C ILE A 41 5.70 9.02 -1.60
N LEU A 42 6.33 9.12 -0.42
CA LEU A 42 7.19 8.05 0.10
C LEU A 42 6.42 6.74 0.26
N PHE A 43 5.21 6.81 0.81
CA PHE A 43 4.32 5.66 0.93
C PHE A 43 3.92 5.08 -0.42
N GLY A 44 3.57 5.91 -1.40
CA GLY A 44 3.27 5.47 -2.77
C GLY A 44 4.45 4.78 -3.45
N LEU A 45 5.66 5.30 -3.26
CA LEU A 45 6.90 4.69 -3.76
C LEU A 45 7.20 3.35 -3.08
N ILE A 46 6.98 3.24 -1.78
CA ILE A 46 7.15 1.97 -1.05
C ILE A 46 6.14 0.95 -1.56
N VAL A 47 4.84 1.28 -1.61
CA VAL A 47 3.78 0.37 -2.07
C VAL A 47 4.02 -0.08 -3.51
N GLY A 48 4.33 0.85 -4.41
CA GLY A 48 4.64 0.51 -5.81
C GLY A 48 5.95 -0.27 -5.94
N GLY A 49 7.00 0.13 -5.22
CA GLY A 49 8.32 -0.49 -5.26
C GLY A 49 8.33 -1.93 -4.75
N LEU A 50 7.56 -2.22 -3.69
CA LEU A 50 7.38 -3.57 -3.17
C LEU A 50 6.86 -4.53 -4.24
N GLU A 51 6.05 -4.08 -5.19
CA GLU A 51 5.53 -4.91 -6.27
C GLU A 51 6.55 -5.16 -7.40
N PHE A 52 7.62 -4.38 -7.48
CA PHE A 52 8.70 -4.57 -8.45
C PHE A 52 9.86 -5.42 -7.89
N LEU A 53 9.91 -5.61 -6.58
CA LEU A 53 10.91 -6.43 -5.90
C LEU A 53 10.51 -7.93 -5.99
N PRO A 54 11.24 -8.76 -6.76
CA PRO A 54 10.89 -10.19 -6.91
C PRO A 54 11.22 -11.02 -5.65
N ASN A 55 12.21 -10.57 -4.86
CA ASN A 55 12.57 -11.12 -3.57
C ASN A 55 12.62 -9.96 -2.57
N VAL A 56 11.65 -9.91 -1.66
CA VAL A 56 11.61 -8.87 -0.64
C VAL A 56 12.67 -9.20 0.43
N PRO A 57 13.58 -8.28 0.75
CA PRO A 57 14.60 -8.53 1.76
C PRO A 57 14.02 -8.71 3.17
N ASP A 58 14.61 -9.61 3.98
CA ASP A 58 14.13 -9.97 5.33
C ASP A 58 13.96 -8.77 6.28
N TYR A 59 14.79 -7.74 6.12
CA TYR A 59 14.68 -6.53 6.93
C TYR A 59 13.36 -5.78 6.67
N VAL A 60 12.82 -5.80 5.45
CA VAL A 60 11.56 -5.13 5.13
C VAL A 60 10.39 -5.88 5.74
N TYR A 61 10.41 -7.21 5.72
CA TYR A 61 9.41 -8.04 6.41
C TYR A 61 9.40 -7.77 7.92
N ARG A 62 10.57 -7.63 8.53
CA ARG A 62 10.68 -7.38 9.98
C ARG A 62 10.10 -6.05 10.42
N TYR A 63 10.32 -4.98 9.65
CA TYR A 63 9.90 -3.62 10.04
C TYR A 63 8.56 -3.18 9.44
N ALA A 64 8.14 -3.77 8.33
CA ALA A 64 6.93 -3.40 7.59
C ALA A 64 5.97 -4.58 7.41
N SER A 65 5.92 -5.49 8.39
CA SER A 65 5.05 -6.68 8.40
C SER A 65 3.58 -6.37 8.09
N PHE A 66 3.07 -5.21 8.50
CA PHE A 66 1.69 -4.78 8.20
C PHE A 66 1.44 -4.53 6.71
N LEU A 67 2.44 -4.12 5.92
CA LEU A 67 2.33 -3.96 4.47
C LEU A 67 2.34 -5.30 3.74
N PHE A 68 2.47 -6.44 4.42
CA PHE A 68 2.42 -7.76 3.81
C PHE A 68 1.14 -8.53 4.18
N SER A 69 0.21 -7.91 4.91
CA SER A 69 -1.11 -8.48 5.23
C SER A 69 -2.23 -7.73 4.51
N PHE A 70 -3.31 -8.42 4.14
CA PHE A 70 -4.50 -7.79 3.56
C PHE A 70 -5.13 -6.78 4.52
N LEU A 71 -5.31 -7.16 5.79
CA LEU A 71 -5.79 -6.26 6.84
C LEU A 71 -4.91 -5.01 6.99
N GLY A 72 -3.59 -5.21 7.08
CA GLY A 72 -2.64 -4.12 7.28
C GLY A 72 -2.56 -3.15 6.09
N ARG A 73 -2.55 -3.68 4.85
CA ARG A 73 -2.64 -2.85 3.64
C ARG A 73 -3.99 -2.14 3.53
N GLY A 74 -5.08 -2.83 3.84
CA GLY A 74 -6.43 -2.25 3.81
C GLY A 74 -6.56 -1.06 4.75
N ALA A 75 -6.17 -1.23 6.02
CA ALA A 75 -6.15 -0.15 7.00
C ALA A 75 -5.24 1.01 6.58
N PHE A 76 -4.07 0.70 6.02
CA PHE A 76 -3.15 1.71 5.50
C PHE A 76 -3.72 2.50 4.34
N TYR A 77 -4.36 1.85 3.36
CA TYR A 77 -5.00 2.53 2.24
C TYR A 77 -6.18 3.39 2.69
N ILE A 78 -6.98 2.95 3.67
CA ILE A 78 -8.04 3.79 4.25
C ILE A 78 -7.43 5.03 4.91
N PHE A 79 -6.36 4.86 5.68
CA PHE A 79 -5.64 5.97 6.29
C PHE A 79 -5.11 6.96 5.24
N VAL A 80 -4.38 6.48 4.22
CA VAL A 80 -3.85 7.35 3.16
C VAL A 80 -4.97 8.01 2.34
N GLY A 81 -6.06 7.29 2.10
CA GLY A 81 -7.26 7.83 1.46
C GLY A 81 -7.82 9.01 2.25
N SER A 82 -7.97 8.86 3.58
CA SER A 82 -8.52 9.90 4.45
C SER A 82 -7.68 11.18 4.52
N ILE A 83 -6.34 11.08 4.56
CA ILE A 83 -5.45 12.25 4.58
C ILE A 83 -5.39 12.99 3.23
N LEU A 84 -5.76 12.32 2.13
CA LEU A 84 -5.87 12.93 0.80
C LEU A 84 -7.19 13.67 0.57
N LEU A 85 -8.22 13.48 1.40
CA LEU A 85 -9.53 14.14 1.26
C LEU A 85 -9.49 15.61 1.71
N HIS A 86 -8.74 16.47 1.00
CA HIS A 86 -8.60 17.89 1.33
C HIS A 86 -8.44 18.81 0.11
N ASP A 87 -9.09 19.98 0.15
CA ASP A 87 -9.06 21.14 -0.77
C ASP A 87 -9.46 20.95 -2.24
N LEU A 88 -8.94 19.94 -2.95
CA LEU A 88 -9.09 19.83 -4.41
C LEU A 88 -9.92 18.63 -4.85
N VAL A 89 -10.77 18.84 -5.85
CA VAL A 89 -11.66 17.82 -6.43
C VAL A 89 -10.89 16.58 -6.93
N LEU A 90 -9.74 16.76 -7.57
CA LEU A 90 -8.88 15.65 -8.02
C LEU A 90 -8.37 14.81 -6.85
N ARG A 91 -8.09 15.45 -5.71
CA ARG A 91 -7.66 14.76 -4.49
C ARG A 91 -8.81 14.02 -3.82
N TYR A 92 -10.01 14.60 -3.81
CA TYR A 92 -11.22 13.91 -3.35
C TYR A 92 -11.46 12.62 -4.14
N ILE A 93 -11.30 12.65 -5.46
CA ILE A 93 -11.47 11.47 -6.31
C ILE A 93 -10.37 10.45 -6.01
N ALA A 94 -9.10 10.85 -6.04
CA ALA A 94 -7.98 9.94 -5.78
C ALA A 94 -8.03 9.32 -4.38
N GLY A 95 -8.27 10.14 -3.34
CA GLY A 95 -8.40 9.72 -1.95
C GLY A 95 -9.57 8.78 -1.73
N SER A 96 -10.73 9.06 -2.36
CA SER A 96 -11.90 8.17 -2.28
C SER A 96 -11.62 6.82 -2.93
N ILE A 97 -10.99 6.79 -4.11
CA ILE A 97 -10.62 5.53 -4.79
C ILE A 97 -9.68 4.70 -3.91
N ILE A 98 -8.62 5.31 -3.39
CA ILE A 98 -7.66 4.61 -2.51
C ILE A 98 -8.36 4.10 -1.24
N GLY A 99 -9.23 4.92 -0.63
CA GLY A 99 -10.00 4.52 0.54
C GLY A 99 -10.96 3.36 0.26
N PHE A 100 -11.67 3.36 -0.87
CA PHE A 100 -12.54 2.27 -1.29
C PHE A 100 -11.76 0.98 -1.58
N ILE A 101 -10.60 1.07 -2.22
CA ILE A 101 -9.72 -0.08 -2.42
C ILE A 101 -9.27 -0.63 -1.06
N GLY A 102 -8.94 0.26 -0.10
CA GLY A 102 -8.60 -0.14 1.27
C GLY A 102 -9.72 -0.90 1.98
N LEU A 103 -10.97 -0.46 1.85
CA LEU A 103 -12.14 -1.20 2.34
C LEU A 103 -12.29 -2.57 1.66
N GLY A 104 -12.02 -2.63 0.36
CA GLY A 104 -11.98 -3.90 -0.38
C GLY A 104 -10.95 -4.86 0.22
N TYR A 105 -9.72 -4.41 0.43
CA TYR A 105 -8.65 -5.22 1.05
C TYR A 105 -9.01 -5.66 2.47
N LEU A 106 -9.66 -4.79 3.25
CA LEU A 106 -10.14 -5.12 4.60
C LEU A 106 -11.24 -6.19 4.55
N ALA A 107 -12.15 -6.13 3.58
CA ALA A 107 -13.20 -7.14 3.41
C ALA A 107 -12.63 -8.49 2.94
N LEU A 108 -11.58 -8.47 2.11
CA LEU A 108 -10.90 -9.68 1.64
C LEU A 108 -10.24 -10.48 2.77
N GLU A 109 -9.84 -9.83 3.87
CA GLU A 109 -9.33 -10.52 5.07
C GLU A 109 -10.36 -11.54 5.61
N PHE A 110 -11.66 -11.23 5.52
CA PHE A 110 -12.73 -12.12 5.98
C PHE A 110 -13.10 -13.21 4.98
N ILE A 111 -12.43 -13.25 3.81
CA ILE A 111 -12.62 -14.26 2.78
C ILE A 111 -11.38 -15.18 2.76
N PRO A 112 -11.35 -16.24 3.58
CA PRO A 112 -10.18 -17.14 3.72
C PRO A 112 -9.83 -17.95 2.45
N SER A 113 -10.62 -17.82 1.38
CA SER A 113 -10.41 -18.54 0.11
C SER A 113 -9.46 -17.82 -0.87
N ILE A 114 -9.02 -16.60 -0.55
CA ILE A 114 -8.07 -15.87 -1.41
C ILE A 114 -6.66 -16.07 -0.88
N GLU A 115 -5.86 -16.83 -1.61
CA GLU A 115 -4.43 -16.97 -1.30
C GLU A 115 -3.75 -15.60 -1.42
N PRO A 116 -2.98 -15.18 -0.39
CA PRO A 116 -2.19 -13.96 -0.48
C PRO A 116 -1.22 -14.05 -1.67
N PRO A 117 -1.09 -12.98 -2.47
CA PRO A 117 -0.13 -12.94 -3.57
C PRO A 117 1.29 -13.23 -3.06
N SER A 118 2.17 -13.73 -3.93
CA SER A 118 3.53 -14.17 -3.57
C SER A 118 4.37 -13.13 -2.80
N ASN A 119 4.07 -11.85 -2.96
CA ASN A 119 4.70 -10.75 -2.24
C ASN A 119 4.28 -10.64 -0.76
N MET A 120 3.23 -11.35 -0.35
CA MET A 120 2.70 -11.48 1.02
C MET A 120 2.96 -12.86 1.61
N ARG A 121 3.54 -13.78 0.82
CA ARG A 121 3.93 -15.09 1.29
C ARG A 121 5.35 -14.95 1.83
N GLU A 122 5.52 -15.21 3.12
CA GLU A 122 6.83 -15.66 3.62
C GLU A 122 7.20 -16.83 2.71
N ASN A 123 8.28 -16.68 1.93
CA ASN A 123 9.00 -17.87 1.53
C ASN A 123 9.35 -18.54 2.86
N ASP A 124 8.99 -19.81 3.02
CA ASP A 124 9.48 -20.69 4.09
C ASP A 124 11.03 -20.76 4.04
N GLN A 125 11.71 -19.65 4.34
CA GLN A 125 13.14 -19.61 4.51
C GLN A 125 13.39 -19.87 5.97
N GLY A 126 13.48 -21.16 6.27
CA GLY A 126 13.77 -21.73 7.56
C GLY A 126 14.93 -21.02 8.25
N TRP A 127 14.60 -20.09 9.13
CA TRP A 127 15.54 -19.55 10.11
C TRP A 127 15.06 -19.91 11.51
N GLY A 128 15.23 -21.19 11.82
CA GLY A 128 14.89 -21.80 13.11
C GLY A 128 15.25 -23.30 13.22
N ALA A 129 15.62 -23.96 12.12
CA ALA A 129 15.98 -25.37 12.10
C ALA A 129 17.50 -25.65 12.18
N GLU A 130 18.33 -24.66 12.52
CA GLU A 130 19.79 -24.86 12.59
C GLU A 130 20.45 -24.09 13.74
N GLN A 131 19.94 -24.25 14.96
CA GLN A 131 20.76 -24.03 16.17
C GLN A 131 20.54 -25.19 17.14
N VAL A 132 21.30 -26.27 16.89
CA VAL A 132 21.70 -27.25 17.89
C VAL A 132 22.73 -26.65 18.85
#